data_AF-A0A3P9J8V1-F1
#
_entry.id   AF-A0A3P9J8V1-F1
#
_cell.length_a   1.000
_cell.length_b   1.000
_cell.length_c   1.000
_cell.angle_alpha   90.00
_cell.angle_beta   90.00
_cell.angle_gamma   90.00
#
_symmetry.space_group_name_H-M   'P 1'
#
loop_
_entity.id
_entity.type
_entity.pdbx_description
1 polymer ?
#
loop_
_entity_poly.entity_id
_entity_poly.type
_entity_poly.pdbx_seq_one_letter_code
_entity_poly.pdbx_strand_id
1 'polypeptide(L)'
;YYNHTESHNNRTFLYFAYGSNLLKERLRLKNPSATVLCVARLKDYKLVFGNHKGLTSDRWHGGVATIEHSPGDEVWGVVWRLSTSDLESLDNQENVTLGAYSPVELSVKTKGQELNCRTYIMNSCVYAPPSPQYLQVIMMGAQQNGLPMEYQDKLRAIRTNMYEGPLPVMTELEQVLRMARGTACSAPEPAEPLQVLGPFCRNQQ
;
A
#
# COMPACT_ATOMS: atom_id res chain seq x y z
N TYR A 1 -30.13 17.49 31.67
CA TYR A 1 -29.49 17.83 30.39
C TYR A 1 -28.32 16.89 30.18
N TYR A 2 -28.54 15.80 29.42
CA TYR A 2 -27.50 14.83 29.10
C TYR A 2 -26.58 15.45 28.04
N ASN A 3 -25.29 15.55 28.36
CA ASN A 3 -24.26 15.93 27.39
C ASN A 3 -24.13 14.80 26.37
N HIS A 4 -24.69 15.00 25.18
CA HIS A 4 -24.30 14.26 23.99
C HIS A 4 -22.89 14.72 23.61
N THR A 5 -21.86 14.07 24.15
CA THR A 5 -20.57 14.05 23.46
C THR A 5 -20.78 13.22 22.21
N GLU A 6 -21.01 13.89 21.09
CA GLU A 6 -20.97 13.28 19.77
C GLU A 6 -19.65 12.51 19.65
N SER A 7 -19.72 11.17 19.69
CA SER A 7 -18.61 10.35 19.26
C SER A 7 -18.35 10.76 17.82
N HIS A 8 -17.20 11.39 17.55
CA HIS A 8 -16.74 11.58 16.18
C HIS A 8 -16.79 10.22 15.50
N ASN A 9 -17.77 10.05 14.62
CA ASN A 9 -17.96 8.83 13.86
C ASN A 9 -16.67 8.60 13.09
N ASN A 10 -15.82 7.72 13.60
CA ASN A 10 -14.55 7.35 12.99
C ASN A 10 -14.84 6.41 11.82
N ARG A 11 -15.59 6.94 10.83
CA ARG A 11 -16.07 6.18 9.68
C ARG A 11 -14.84 5.83 8.85
N THR A 12 -14.70 4.55 8.55
CA THR A 12 -13.59 4.05 7.75
C THR A 12 -14.09 3.41 6.46
N PHE A 13 -13.20 3.32 5.47
CA PHE A 13 -13.45 2.58 4.24
C PHE A 13 -12.24 1.68 3.92
N LEU A 14 -12.48 0.68 3.06
CA LEU A 14 -11.45 -0.22 2.58
C LEU A 14 -10.96 0.24 1.20
N TYR A 15 -9.65 0.31 1.05
CA TYR A 15 -8.97 0.69 -0.18
C TYR A 15 -8.03 -0.43 -0.63
N PHE A 16 -8.22 -0.93 -1.85
CA PHE A 16 -7.33 -1.92 -2.45
C PHE A 16 -6.29 -1.22 -3.33
N ALA A 17 -5.02 -1.30 -2.90
CA ALA A 17 -3.87 -0.77 -3.61
C ALA A 17 -3.12 -1.88 -4.36
N TYR A 18 -2.74 -1.61 -5.61
CA TYR A 18 -1.98 -2.52 -6.46
C TYR A 18 -0.75 -1.86 -7.15
N GLY A 19 -0.55 -0.54 -6.92
CA GLY A 19 0.56 0.26 -7.47
C GLY A 19 1.51 0.78 -6.39
N SER A 20 2.02 2.00 -6.50
CA SER A 20 2.98 2.55 -5.51
C SER A 20 2.44 2.62 -4.08
N ASN A 21 1.12 2.65 -3.91
CA ASN A 21 0.45 2.62 -2.61
C ASN A 21 0.49 1.24 -1.93
N LEU A 22 1.13 0.23 -2.54
CA LEU A 22 1.54 -0.97 -1.82
C LEU A 22 2.52 -0.65 -0.68
N LEU A 23 3.35 0.39 -0.83
CA LEU A 23 4.33 0.77 0.19
C LEU A 23 3.69 1.71 1.23
N LYS A 24 3.72 1.32 2.51
CA LYS A 24 3.13 2.07 3.62
C LYS A 24 3.66 3.49 3.71
N GLU A 25 4.97 3.66 3.63
CA GLU A 25 5.63 4.96 3.73
C GLU A 25 5.22 5.88 2.58
N ARG A 26 5.02 5.32 1.38
CA ARG A 26 4.52 6.08 0.23
C ARG A 26 3.08 6.51 0.41
N LEU A 27 2.18 5.62 0.84
CA LEU A 27 0.77 5.92 1.03
C LEU A 27 0.54 6.95 2.15
N ARG A 28 1.26 6.81 3.27
CA ARG A 28 1.09 7.65 4.46
C ARG A 28 1.66 9.06 4.33
N LEU A 29 2.45 9.36 3.29
CA LEU A 29 2.87 10.74 2.95
C LEU A 29 1.68 11.70 2.82
N LYS A 30 0.53 11.20 2.34
CA LYS A 30 -0.68 12.00 2.13
C LYS A 30 -1.93 11.42 2.78
N ASN A 31 -1.85 10.21 3.33
CA ASN A 31 -2.95 9.49 3.97
C ASN A 31 -2.49 8.90 5.32
N PRO A 32 -2.22 9.73 6.34
CA PRO A 32 -1.56 9.29 7.58
C PRO A 32 -2.39 8.29 8.39
N SER A 33 -3.72 8.26 8.21
CA SER A 33 -4.62 7.32 8.90
C SER A 33 -4.54 5.88 8.36
N ALA A 34 -3.90 5.67 7.20
CA ALA A 34 -3.86 4.38 6.54
C ALA A 34 -3.20 3.30 7.42
N THR A 35 -3.94 2.21 7.62
CA THR A 35 -3.49 1.01 8.33
C THR A 35 -3.64 -0.21 7.43
N VAL A 36 -2.64 -1.09 7.44
CA VAL A 36 -2.69 -2.36 6.68
C VAL A 36 -3.78 -3.22 7.29
N LEU A 37 -4.72 -3.70 6.47
CA LEU A 37 -5.70 -4.71 6.89
C LEU A 37 -5.24 -6.11 6.53
N CYS A 38 -4.96 -6.36 5.25
CA CYS A 38 -4.49 -7.66 4.77
C CYS A 38 -3.98 -7.59 3.31
N VAL A 39 -3.32 -8.66 2.87
CA VAL A 39 -3.07 -8.93 1.46
C VAL A 39 -4.30 -9.59 0.86
N ALA A 40 -4.68 -9.16 -0.34
CA ALA A 40 -5.82 -9.72 -1.06
C ALA A 40 -5.52 -9.86 -2.56
N ARG A 41 -6.37 -10.63 -3.22
CA ARG A 41 -6.28 -10.91 -4.65
C ARG A 41 -7.55 -10.50 -5.37
N LEU A 42 -7.39 -9.74 -6.44
CA LEU A 42 -8.42 -9.44 -7.43
C LEU A 42 -8.33 -10.45 -8.59
N LYS A 43 -9.41 -11.16 -8.86
CA LYS A 43 -9.50 -12.12 -9.98
C LYS A 43 -10.01 -11.46 -11.25
N ASP A 44 -9.65 -12.01 -12.39
CA ASP A 44 -10.14 -11.61 -13.73
C ASP A 44 -9.73 -10.18 -14.11
N TYR A 45 -8.62 -9.73 -13.54
CA TYR A 45 -7.94 -8.49 -13.89
C TYR A 45 -6.45 -8.78 -14.04
N LYS A 46 -5.78 -7.98 -14.88
CA LYS A 46 -4.32 -7.94 -14.96
C LYS A 46 -3.79 -6.54 -14.67
N LEU A 47 -2.60 -6.49 -14.10
CA LEU A 47 -1.85 -5.25 -13.87
C LEU A 47 -1.21 -4.80 -15.19
N VAL A 48 -1.44 -3.54 -15.56
CA VAL A 48 -0.83 -2.89 -16.73
C VAL A 48 -0.26 -1.54 -16.34
N PHE A 49 0.62 -1.00 -17.18
CA PHE A 49 1.23 0.32 -16.99
C PHE A 49 0.95 1.19 -18.20
N GLY A 50 0.64 2.45 -17.93
CA GLY A 50 0.38 3.39 -19.00
C GLY A 50 0.29 4.83 -18.55
N ASN A 51 0.07 5.68 -19.54
CA ASN A 51 -0.01 7.12 -19.42
C ASN A 51 -1.45 7.55 -19.71
N HIS A 52 -2.04 8.38 -18.84
CA HIS A 52 -3.37 8.91 -19.08
C HIS A 52 -3.34 9.81 -20.32
N LYS A 53 -4.12 9.46 -21.36
CA LYS A 53 -4.15 10.16 -22.65
C LYS A 53 -2.76 10.29 -23.30
N GLY A 54 -1.84 9.37 -23.00
CA GLY A 54 -0.47 9.40 -23.52
C GLY A 54 0.46 10.41 -22.82
N LEU A 55 -0.03 11.16 -21.83
CA LEU A 55 0.78 12.11 -21.06
C LEU A 55 1.59 11.38 -20.00
N THR A 56 2.92 11.41 -20.14
CA THR A 56 3.84 10.81 -19.17
C THR A 56 3.65 11.43 -17.79
N SER A 57 3.67 10.61 -16.75
CA SER A 57 3.58 11.11 -15.38
C SER A 57 4.80 11.97 -15.03
N ASP A 58 4.61 13.26 -14.73
CA ASP A 58 5.71 14.11 -14.21
C ASP A 58 6.24 13.62 -12.86
N ARG A 59 5.41 12.89 -12.10
CA ARG A 59 5.81 12.35 -10.80
C ARG A 59 6.72 11.13 -10.91
N TRP A 60 6.50 10.31 -11.93
CA TRP A 60 7.14 9.00 -12.06
C TRP A 60 7.96 8.82 -13.32
N HIS A 61 7.89 9.75 -14.27
CA HIS A 61 8.58 9.75 -15.55
C HIS A 61 8.45 8.42 -16.31
N GLY A 62 7.26 7.83 -16.29
CA GLY A 62 6.95 6.56 -16.94
C GLY A 62 5.47 6.20 -16.78
N GLY A 63 5.09 5.05 -17.31
CA GLY A 63 3.75 4.50 -17.14
C GLY A 63 3.44 4.21 -15.68
N VAL A 64 2.24 4.59 -15.23
CA VAL A 64 1.75 4.33 -13.88
C VAL A 64 0.76 3.16 -13.88
N ALA A 65 0.63 2.49 -12.74
CA ALA A 65 -0.13 1.27 -12.62
C ALA A 65 -1.63 1.49 -12.85
N THR A 66 -2.26 0.61 -13.63
CA THR A 66 -3.71 0.45 -13.65
C THR A 66 -4.06 -1.02 -13.82
N ILE A 67 -5.36 -1.34 -13.79
CA ILE A 67 -5.86 -2.69 -13.98
C ILE A 67 -6.88 -2.70 -15.11
N GLU A 68 -6.89 -3.78 -15.87
CA GLU A 68 -7.90 -4.01 -16.91
C GLU A 68 -8.47 -5.42 -16.78
N HIS A 69 -9.74 -5.57 -17.17
CA HIS A 69 -10.42 -6.85 -17.13
C HIS A 69 -9.71 -7.85 -18.05
N SER A 70 -9.35 -9.00 -17.50
CA SER A 70 -8.62 -10.06 -18.18
C SER A 70 -8.98 -11.40 -17.53
N PRO A 71 -9.95 -12.14 -18.08
CA PRO A 71 -10.41 -13.40 -17.50
C PRO A 71 -9.26 -14.39 -17.29
N GLY A 72 -9.19 -14.99 -16.09
CA GLY A 72 -8.15 -15.93 -15.71
C GLY A 72 -6.85 -15.31 -15.20
N ASP A 73 -6.64 -14.01 -15.36
CA ASP A 73 -5.55 -13.29 -14.70
C ASP A 73 -5.89 -12.91 -13.25
N GLU A 74 -4.88 -12.48 -12.51
CA GLU A 74 -5.05 -11.98 -11.16
C GLU A 74 -4.07 -10.86 -10.81
N VAL A 75 -4.54 -9.95 -9.95
CA VAL A 75 -3.76 -8.87 -9.36
C VAL A 75 -3.72 -9.05 -7.86
N TRP A 76 -2.52 -9.16 -7.30
CA TRP A 76 -2.32 -9.14 -5.86
C TRP A 76 -2.04 -7.72 -5.38
N GLY A 77 -2.58 -7.40 -4.21
CA GLY A 77 -2.44 -6.08 -3.62
C GLY A 77 -2.66 -6.06 -2.11
N VAL A 78 -2.68 -4.85 -1.56
CA VAL A 78 -2.88 -4.60 -0.13
C VAL A 78 -4.21 -3.91 0.07
N VAL A 79 -5.02 -4.44 0.99
CA VAL A 79 -6.21 -3.77 1.49
C VAL A 79 -5.80 -2.91 2.68
N TRP A 80 -6.07 -1.62 2.57
CA TRP A 80 -5.88 -0.61 3.59
C TRP A 80 -7.22 -0.24 4.22
N ARG A 81 -7.20 0.06 5.51
CA ARG A 81 -8.30 0.77 6.20
C ARG A 81 -7.89 2.23 6.38
N LEU A 82 -8.73 3.14 5.90
CA LEU A 82 -8.53 4.59 6.01
C LEU A 82 -9.74 5.25 6.66
N SER A 83 -9.51 6.35 7.36
CA SER A 83 -10.57 7.29 7.76
C SER A 83 -11.22 7.89 6.52
N THR A 84 -12.53 8.11 6.53
CA THR A 84 -13.22 8.82 5.44
C THR A 84 -12.73 10.26 5.25
N SER A 85 -12.05 10.85 6.25
CA SER A 85 -11.36 12.14 6.09
C SER A 85 -10.23 12.10 5.05
N ASP A 86 -9.64 10.93 4.79
CA ASP A 86 -8.56 10.77 3.80
C ASP A 86 -9.12 10.52 2.38
N LEU A 87 -10.43 10.37 2.21
CA LEU A 87 -11.04 10.02 0.92
C LEU A 87 -10.78 11.09 -0.15
N GLU A 88 -10.97 12.36 0.19
CA GLU A 88 -10.71 13.48 -0.74
C GLU A 88 -9.21 13.58 -1.08
N SER A 89 -8.33 13.38 -0.09
CA SER A 89 -6.87 13.33 -0.32
C SER A 89 -6.50 12.21 -1.30
N LEU A 90 -7.13 11.04 -1.19
CA LEU A 90 -6.89 9.90 -2.05
C LEU A 90 -7.40 10.17 -3.48
N ASP A 91 -8.62 10.68 -3.63
CA ASP A 91 -9.19 11.02 -4.94
C ASP A 91 -8.37 12.11 -5.67
N ASN A 92 -7.86 13.10 -4.93
CA ASN A 92 -6.99 14.13 -5.48
C ASN A 92 -5.64 13.57 -5.94
N GLN A 93 -5.05 12.62 -5.21
CA GLN A 93 -3.79 11.97 -5.62
C GLN A 93 -3.92 11.17 -6.91
N GLU A 94 -5.08 10.55 -7.12
CA GLU A 94 -5.40 9.79 -8.33
C GLU A 94 -5.97 10.67 -9.46
N ASN A 95 -5.98 12.01 -9.27
CA ASN A 95 -6.47 12.99 -10.22
C ASN A 95 -7.89 12.68 -10.73
N VAL A 96 -8.78 12.23 -9.83
CA VAL A 96 -10.16 11.85 -10.16
C VAL A 96 -10.94 13.01 -10.78
N THR A 97 -10.83 14.21 -10.21
CA THR A 97 -11.50 15.41 -10.73
C THR A 97 -11.01 15.80 -12.13
N LEU A 98 -9.76 15.46 -12.48
CA LEU A 98 -9.19 15.67 -13.81
C LEU A 98 -9.48 14.50 -14.78
N GLY A 99 -10.17 13.46 -14.30
CA GLY A 99 -10.57 12.29 -15.07
C GLY A 99 -9.44 11.31 -15.38
N ALA A 100 -8.30 11.39 -14.68
CA ALA A 100 -7.19 10.47 -14.91
C ALA A 100 -7.57 9.03 -14.55
N TYR A 101 -8.15 8.87 -13.36
CA TYR A 101 -8.69 7.63 -12.84
C TYR A 101 -10.16 7.79 -12.42
N SER A 102 -10.91 6.70 -12.48
CA SER A 102 -12.23 6.58 -11.87
C SER A 102 -12.15 5.74 -10.60
N PRO A 103 -12.78 6.20 -9.50
CA PRO A 103 -12.97 5.33 -8.34
C PRO A 103 -14.03 4.28 -8.64
N VAL A 104 -13.73 3.03 -8.30
CA VAL A 104 -14.62 1.88 -8.46
C VAL A 104 -14.63 1.04 -7.19
N GLU A 105 -15.69 0.26 -6.99
CA GLU A 105 -15.76 -0.73 -5.91
C GLU A 105 -15.60 -2.13 -6.51
N LEU A 106 -14.57 -2.86 -6.09
CA LEU A 106 -14.29 -4.23 -6.54
C LEU A 106 -14.21 -5.19 -5.35
N SER A 107 -14.69 -6.43 -5.55
CA SER A 107 -14.54 -7.51 -4.58
C SER A 107 -13.16 -8.16 -4.74
N VAL A 108 -12.39 -8.19 -3.65
CA VAL A 108 -11.10 -8.88 -3.59
C VAL A 108 -11.18 -10.05 -2.62
N LYS A 109 -10.54 -11.16 -2.98
CA LYS A 109 -10.50 -12.39 -2.19
C LYS A 109 -9.29 -12.38 -1.27
N THR A 110 -9.53 -12.60 0.01
CA THR A 110 -8.51 -12.94 1.02
C THR A 110 -8.52 -14.47 1.24
N LYS A 111 -7.73 -14.97 2.20
CA LYS A 111 -7.76 -16.40 2.57
C LYS A 111 -9.11 -16.87 3.14
N GLY A 112 -9.87 -15.99 3.77
CA GLY A 112 -11.07 -16.37 4.52
C GLY A 112 -12.37 -15.67 4.10
N GLN A 113 -12.29 -14.61 3.30
CA GLN A 113 -13.45 -13.80 2.93
C GLN A 113 -13.22 -12.96 1.68
N GLU A 114 -14.32 -12.49 1.11
CA GLU A 114 -14.33 -11.42 0.11
C GLU A 114 -14.52 -10.06 0.78
N LEU A 115 -13.82 -9.05 0.26
CA LEU A 115 -13.89 -7.68 0.74
C LEU A 115 -14.21 -6.76 -0.43
N ASN A 116 -15.28 -5.98 -0.31
CA ASN A 116 -15.52 -4.88 -1.22
C ASN A 116 -14.61 -3.72 -0.86
N CYS A 117 -13.78 -3.31 -1.82
CA CYS A 117 -12.80 -2.27 -1.63
C CYS A 117 -12.97 -1.20 -2.70
N ARG A 118 -12.85 0.06 -2.29
CA ARG A 118 -12.57 1.14 -3.24
C ARG A 118 -11.23 0.86 -3.90
N THR A 119 -11.14 1.09 -5.19
CA THR A 119 -9.88 1.15 -5.92
C THR A 119 -10.04 2.13 -7.08
N TYR A 120 -9.02 2.28 -7.91
CA TYR A 120 -9.00 3.25 -9.00
C TYR A 120 -8.67 2.53 -10.30
N ILE A 121 -9.28 2.91 -11.42
CA ILE A 121 -8.96 2.41 -12.77
C ILE A 121 -8.74 3.61 -13.69
N MET A 122 -7.70 3.57 -14.52
CA MET A 122 -7.36 4.66 -15.42
C MET A 122 -8.36 4.72 -16.58
N ASN A 123 -8.90 5.91 -16.87
CA ASN A 123 -9.98 6.06 -17.86
C ASN A 123 -9.52 5.98 -19.33
N SER A 124 -8.30 6.39 -19.63
CA SER A 124 -7.74 6.43 -21.00
C SER A 124 -6.27 6.07 -20.97
N CYS A 125 -6.00 4.77 -20.85
CA CYS A 125 -4.66 4.22 -20.75
C CYS A 125 -4.01 4.09 -22.13
N VAL A 126 -2.87 4.77 -22.32
CA VAL A 126 -1.94 4.46 -23.41
C VAL A 126 -0.78 3.68 -22.81
N TYR A 127 -0.60 2.42 -23.23
CA TYR A 127 0.40 1.54 -22.64
C TYR A 127 1.81 2.14 -22.74
N ALA A 128 2.51 2.13 -21.61
CA ALA A 128 3.87 2.62 -21.49
C ALA A 128 4.58 1.89 -20.36
N PRO A 129 5.86 1.53 -20.52
CA PRO A 129 6.61 0.91 -19.44
C PRO A 129 6.79 1.87 -18.25
N PRO A 130 6.79 1.37 -17.00
CA PRO A 130 7.08 2.18 -15.83
C PRO A 130 8.53 2.62 -15.78
N SER A 131 8.82 3.63 -14.97
CA SER A 131 10.21 3.94 -14.62
C SER A 131 10.81 2.91 -13.66
N PRO A 132 12.14 2.70 -13.67
CA PRO A 132 12.81 1.85 -12.70
C PRO A 132 12.46 2.19 -11.25
N GLN A 133 12.42 3.48 -10.92
CA GLN A 133 12.14 4.00 -9.59
C GLN A 133 10.69 3.69 -9.17
N TYR A 134 9.71 3.83 -10.08
CA TYR A 134 8.32 3.51 -9.77
C TYR A 134 8.13 2.02 -9.52
N LEU A 135 8.72 1.17 -10.37
CA LEU A 135 8.67 -0.29 -10.18
C LEU A 135 9.38 -0.70 -8.88
N GLN A 136 10.48 -0.04 -8.52
CA GLN A 136 11.16 -0.25 -7.25
C GLN A 136 10.25 0.03 -6.05
N VAL A 137 9.46 1.11 -6.07
CA VAL A 137 8.50 1.43 -5.01
C VAL A 137 7.39 0.38 -4.90
N ILE A 138 6.87 -0.10 -6.04
CA ILE A 138 5.90 -1.21 -6.08
C ILE A 138 6.49 -2.47 -5.46
N MET A 139 7.72 -2.83 -5.85
CA MET A 139 8.43 -4.00 -5.34
C MET A 139 8.70 -3.93 -3.83
N MET A 140 9.15 -2.77 -3.33
CA MET A 140 9.34 -2.55 -1.88
C MET A 140 8.02 -2.73 -1.12
N GLY A 141 6.91 -2.20 -1.64
CA GLY A 141 5.59 -2.38 -1.04
C GLY A 141 5.11 -3.83 -1.07
N ALA A 142 5.34 -4.54 -2.18
CA ALA A 142 5.00 -5.95 -2.31
C ALA A 142 5.75 -6.82 -1.30
N GLN A 143 7.06 -6.56 -1.12
CA GLN A 143 7.90 -7.24 -0.14
C GLN A 143 7.49 -6.90 1.30
N GLN A 144 7.32 -5.60 1.61
CA GLN A 144 6.95 -5.13 2.95
C GLN A 144 5.68 -5.79 3.48
N ASN A 145 4.69 -6.01 2.61
CA ASN A 145 3.39 -6.56 2.99
C ASN A 145 3.28 -8.08 2.76
N GLY A 146 4.33 -8.72 2.26
CA GLY A 146 4.34 -10.18 2.05
C GLY A 146 3.37 -10.64 0.96
N LEU A 147 3.31 -9.94 -0.19
CA LEU A 147 2.62 -10.46 -1.37
C LEU A 147 3.23 -11.81 -1.80
N PRO A 148 2.47 -12.72 -2.44
CA PRO A 148 2.99 -14.03 -2.83
C PRO A 148 4.26 -13.95 -3.67
N MET A 149 5.23 -14.83 -3.40
CA MET A 149 6.55 -14.80 -4.05
C MET A 149 6.43 -14.87 -5.57
N GLU A 150 5.56 -15.73 -6.10
CA GLU A 150 5.29 -15.85 -7.54
C GLU A 150 4.81 -14.53 -8.15
N TYR A 151 4.02 -13.75 -7.42
CA TYR A 151 3.58 -12.44 -7.89
C TYR A 151 4.70 -11.40 -7.81
N GLN A 152 5.56 -11.46 -6.80
CA GLN A 152 6.77 -10.64 -6.74
C GLN A 152 7.71 -10.94 -7.92
N ASP A 153 7.81 -12.19 -8.34
CA ASP A 153 8.61 -12.60 -9.50
C ASP A 153 8.01 -12.06 -10.81
N LYS A 154 6.67 -12.10 -10.96
CA LYS A 154 5.95 -11.44 -12.07
C LYS A 154 6.25 -9.93 -12.10
N LEU A 155 6.22 -9.26 -10.95
CA LEU A 155 6.53 -7.83 -10.87
C LEU A 155 8.00 -7.55 -11.25
N ARG A 156 8.94 -8.39 -10.80
CA ARG A 156 10.38 -8.24 -11.12
C ARG A 156 10.68 -8.40 -12.61
N ALA A 157 9.86 -9.18 -13.32
CA ALA A 157 10.01 -9.41 -14.76
C ALA A 157 9.51 -8.24 -15.64
N ILE A 158 8.87 -7.22 -15.04
CA ILE A 158 8.37 -6.05 -15.79
C ILE A 158 9.54 -5.25 -16.37
N ARG A 159 9.50 -5.02 -17.68
CA ARG A 159 10.46 -4.14 -18.36
C ARG A 159 10.14 -2.68 -18.05
N THR A 160 11.17 -1.92 -17.74
CA THR A 160 11.08 -0.49 -17.44
C THR A 160 11.49 0.35 -18.65
N ASN A 161 11.23 1.65 -18.57
CA ASN A 161 11.63 2.62 -19.61
C ASN A 161 13.08 3.12 -19.47
N MET A 162 13.86 2.55 -18.54
CA MET A 162 15.25 2.90 -18.28
C MET A 162 15.50 4.38 -17.92
N TYR A 163 14.51 5.10 -17.39
CA TYR A 163 14.70 6.48 -16.91
C TYR A 163 15.66 6.54 -15.71
N GLU A 164 16.71 7.36 -15.81
CA GLU A 164 17.76 7.50 -14.79
C GLU A 164 17.74 8.86 -14.07
N GLY A 165 16.83 9.76 -14.44
CA GLY A 165 16.78 11.10 -13.85
C GLY A 165 16.22 11.13 -12.42
N PRO A 166 16.35 12.29 -11.74
CA PRO A 166 15.83 12.45 -10.39
C PRO A 166 14.30 12.45 -10.38
N LEU A 167 13.72 11.96 -9.28
CA LEU A 167 12.31 12.03 -8.98
C LEU A 167 12.13 12.60 -7.56
N PRO A 168 11.49 13.77 -7.38
CA PRO A 168 11.30 14.38 -6.05
C PRO A 168 10.62 13.44 -5.05
N VAL A 169 9.69 12.60 -5.52
CA VAL A 169 9.01 11.60 -4.69
C VAL A 169 9.96 10.55 -4.10
N MET A 170 11.08 10.24 -4.77
CA MET A 170 12.08 9.33 -4.23
C MET A 170 12.85 9.97 -3.08
N THR A 171 13.21 11.24 -3.20
CA THR A 171 13.84 12.01 -2.12
C THR A 171 12.94 12.09 -0.89
N GLU A 172 11.65 12.38 -1.06
CA GLU A 172 10.67 12.37 0.04
C GLU A 172 10.59 11.00 0.71
N LEU A 173 10.52 9.93 -0.10
CA LEU A 173 10.39 8.57 0.39
C LEU A 173 11.64 8.11 1.15
N GLU A 174 12.84 8.43 0.67
CA GLU A 174 14.10 8.12 1.35
C GLU A 174 14.18 8.77 2.73
N GLN A 175 13.71 10.01 2.86
CA GLN A 175 13.66 10.70 4.15
C GLN A 175 12.72 9.99 5.12
N VAL A 176 11.51 9.62 4.68
CA VAL A 176 10.54 8.89 5.50
C VAL A 176 11.07 7.51 5.91
N LEU A 177 11.66 6.77 4.97
CA LEU A 177 12.26 5.45 5.25
C LEU A 177 13.41 5.57 6.26
N ARG A 178 14.23 6.61 6.17
CA ARG A 178 15.30 6.88 7.15
C ARG A 178 14.74 7.15 8.53
N MET A 179 13.69 7.98 8.64
CA MET A 179 13.03 8.27 9.91
C MET A 179 12.40 7.01 10.52
N ALA A 180 11.72 6.19 9.71
CA ALA A 180 11.10 4.94 10.15
C ALA A 180 12.11 3.89 10.67
N ARG A 181 13.32 3.85 10.08
CA ARG A 181 14.41 3.00 10.59
C ARG A 181 15.03 3.53 11.89
N GLY A 182 15.15 4.85 12.02
CA GLY A 182 15.69 5.49 13.22
C GLY A 182 14.82 5.27 14.47
N THR A 183 13.50 5.25 14.31
CA THR A 183 12.55 4.95 15.41
C THR A 183 12.47 3.48 15.80
N ALA A 184 12.87 2.55 14.93
CA ALA A 184 12.90 1.12 15.23
C ALA A 184 14.05 0.71 16.18
N CYS A 185 15.16 1.45 16.17
CA CYS A 185 16.31 1.17 17.06
C CYS A 185 16.15 1.69 18.51
N SER A 186 15.07 2.40 18.84
CA SER A 186 14.88 3.04 20.16
C SER A 186 13.88 2.34 21.09
N ALA A 187 13.35 1.17 20.74
CA ALA A 187 12.46 0.42 21.62
C ALA A 187 13.27 -0.61 22.45
N PRO A 188 13.38 -0.47 23.79
CA PRO A 188 13.96 -1.53 24.61
C PRO A 188 13.00 -2.71 24.69
N GLU A 189 13.53 -3.92 24.52
CA GLU A 189 12.83 -5.17 24.86
C GLU A 189 12.40 -5.14 26.34
N PRO A 190 11.16 -5.55 26.69
CA PRO A 190 10.80 -5.72 28.09
C PRO A 190 11.59 -6.90 28.66
N ALA A 191 12.48 -6.61 29.62
CA ALA A 191 13.19 -7.63 30.37
C ALA A 191 12.18 -8.55 31.09
N GLU A 192 12.26 -9.85 30.83
CA GLU A 192 11.51 -10.84 31.61
C GLU A 192 11.90 -10.75 33.10
N PRO A 193 10.92 -10.80 34.02
CA PRO A 193 11.25 -10.80 35.44
C PRO A 193 11.85 -12.15 35.84
N LEU A 194 13.10 -12.12 36.28
CA LEU A 194 13.79 -13.20 36.99
C LEU A 194 12.89 -13.74 38.10
N GLN A 195 12.45 -15.00 37.97
CA GLN A 195 11.80 -15.72 39.06
C GLN A 195 12.79 -15.89 40.21
N VAL A 196 12.42 -15.30 41.34
CA VAL A 196 13.11 -15.44 42.62
C VAL A 196 12.95 -16.90 43.10
N LEU A 197 14.02 -17.69 43.01
CA LEU A 197 14.11 -18.96 43.73
C LEU A 197 14.44 -18.64 45.21
N GLY A 198 13.41 -18.73 46.06
CA GLY A 198 13.56 -18.71 47.52
C GLY A 198 14.19 -20.01 48.06
N PRO A 199 14.69 -19.99 49.31
CA PRO A 199 15.54 -21.05 49.84
C PRO A 199 14.72 -22.24 50.33
N PHE A 200 15.07 -23.45 49.89
CA PHE A 200 14.57 -24.68 50.51
C PHE A 200 15.60 -25.20 51.52
N CYS A 201 15.30 -24.99 52.80
CA CYS A 201 15.81 -25.81 53.90
C CYS A 201 15.06 -27.15 53.92
N ARG A 202 15.77 -28.28 54.09
CA ARG A 202 15.60 -29.22 55.22
C ARG A 202 16.56 -30.41 55.17
N ASN A 203 17.05 -30.73 56.37
CA ASN A 203 17.77 -31.91 56.81
C ASN A 203 16.90 -33.19 56.83
N GLN A 204 17.59 -34.32 57.05
CA GLN A 204 17.16 -35.67 57.48
C GLN A 204 16.61 -36.55 56.35
N GLN A 205 17.06 -37.79 56.17
CA GLN A 205 17.56 -38.81 57.12
C GLN A 205 18.58 -39.73 56.46
#